data_AF-A0A7W0VGG2-F1
#
_entry.id   AF-A0A7W0VGG2-F1
#
_cell.length_a   1.000
_cell.length_b   1.000
_cell.length_c   1.000
_cell.angle_alpha   90.00
_cell.angle_beta   90.00
_cell.angle_gamma   90.00
#
_symmetry.space_group_name_H-M   'P 1'
#
loop_
_entity.id
_entity.type
_entity.pdbx_description
1 polymer ?
#
loop_
_entity_poly.entity_id
_entity_poly.type
_entity_poly.pdbx_seq_one_letter_code
_entity_poly.pdbx_strand_id
1 'polypeptide(L)'
;MHMIDVGTGLSVLIRGADFAMLFDGGTNDAVERPLRVVAYLAAALGPSGDDLCVEPGASAPTERKKIDHMVLSHPHLDHGSALDLVLHCYDVTHVWDSGRINDTIFYRDFLEAVARSTASYHTAASVPAQRDVTVKQLTITMPRWERFSEGDTQLLGESAAFKILHAEAKSSGSPNENSIVLAVELAGKRMLLVGDAESGPRKDPSYPAGDVEEFLIFHHKDAIRSDILQVGHHGSKTSSRRDFLEAVKPSLALISTGPKKYGTVILPDVEVLEELTRVGATILRTDERDAACPVTGRIGGDKGPGGCDAWVITIGP
;
A
#
# COMPACT_ATOMS: atom_id res chain seq x y z
N MET A 1 8.28 10.50 -3.17
CA MET A 1 7.14 9.56 -3.08
C MET A 1 6.60 9.33 -4.48
N HIS A 2 6.27 8.09 -4.80
CA HIS A 2 5.71 7.66 -6.05
C HIS A 2 4.36 7.01 -5.74
N MET A 3 3.24 7.63 -6.12
CA MET A 3 1.95 6.93 -6.16
C MET A 3 1.93 6.17 -7.48
N ILE A 4 2.07 4.85 -7.41
CA ILE A 4 2.18 4.02 -8.60
C ILE A 4 0.78 3.71 -9.09
N ASP A 5 0.53 4.05 -10.34
CA ASP A 5 -0.70 3.70 -11.00
C ASP A 5 -0.72 2.21 -11.29
N VAL A 6 -1.35 1.45 -10.40
CA VAL A 6 -1.56 0.01 -10.54
C VAL A 6 -2.95 -0.32 -11.12
N GLY A 7 -3.68 0.68 -11.60
CA GLY A 7 -5.07 0.55 -12.04
C GLY A 7 -6.01 0.41 -10.84
N THR A 8 -6.49 -0.82 -10.60
CA THR A 8 -7.34 -1.13 -9.43
C THR A 8 -6.44 -1.65 -8.30
N GLY A 9 -6.33 -0.90 -7.20
CA GLY A 9 -5.50 -1.22 -6.05
C GLY A 9 -4.63 -0.07 -5.56
N LEU A 10 -3.67 -0.38 -4.70
CA LEU A 10 -2.74 0.59 -4.12
C LEU A 10 -1.29 0.11 -4.24
N SER A 11 -0.39 1.01 -4.65
CA SER A 11 1.04 0.82 -4.47
C SER A 11 1.76 2.16 -4.39
N VAL A 12 2.57 2.32 -3.35
CA VAL A 12 3.33 3.54 -3.09
C VAL A 12 4.80 3.21 -2.87
N LEU A 13 5.69 3.77 -3.70
CA LEU A 13 7.13 3.71 -3.47
C LEU A 13 7.61 5.02 -2.80
N ILE A 14 8.24 4.91 -1.64
CA ILE A 14 8.97 6.00 -0.99
C ILE A 14 10.45 5.66 -1.07
N ARG A 15 11.27 6.61 -1.53
CA ARG A 15 12.72 6.42 -1.62
C ARG A 15 13.47 7.67 -1.18
N GLY A 16 14.57 7.46 -0.48
CA GLY A 16 15.58 8.46 -0.16
C GLY A 16 16.87 8.20 -0.91
N ALA A 17 17.96 8.82 -0.45
CA ALA A 17 19.30 8.57 -1.00
C ALA A 17 19.86 7.21 -0.59
N ASP A 18 19.41 6.69 0.55
CA ASP A 18 19.94 5.53 1.27
C ASP A 18 18.89 4.47 1.60
N PHE A 19 17.64 4.65 1.15
CA PHE A 19 16.56 3.69 1.40
C PHE A 19 15.50 3.63 0.30
N ALA A 20 14.82 2.49 0.21
CA ALA A 20 13.58 2.30 -0.52
C ALA A 20 12.54 1.56 0.33
N MET A 21 11.30 2.05 0.30
CA MET A 21 10.15 1.45 0.95
C MET A 21 9.00 1.31 -0.04
N LEU A 22 8.43 0.11 -0.15
CA LEU A 22 7.21 -0.15 -0.90
C LEU A 22 6.05 -0.34 0.08
N PHE A 23 4.96 0.38 -0.10
CA PHE A 23 3.71 0.23 0.65
C PHE A 23 2.63 -0.23 -0.30
N ASP A 24 2.19 -1.48 -0.13
CA ASP A 24 1.35 -2.26 -1.04
C ASP A 24 1.94 -2.44 -2.46
N GLY A 25 1.51 -3.52 -3.12
CA GLY A 25 2.01 -3.96 -4.43
C GLY A 25 0.99 -3.89 -5.56
N GLY A 26 -0.28 -3.59 -5.25
CA GLY A 26 -1.36 -3.65 -6.21
C GLY A 26 -1.82 -5.08 -6.52
N THR A 27 -2.51 -5.23 -7.65
CA THR A 27 -3.03 -6.51 -8.15
C THR A 27 -2.00 -7.26 -9.02
N ASN A 28 -1.97 -8.58 -8.92
CA ASN A 28 -1.26 -9.49 -9.81
C ASN A 28 -2.21 -10.03 -10.90
N ASP A 29 -2.29 -9.29 -12.01
CA ASP A 29 -3.06 -9.72 -13.18
C ASP A 29 -2.26 -10.79 -13.94
N ALA A 30 -2.81 -12.01 -14.03
CA ALA A 30 -2.12 -13.20 -14.54
C ALA A 30 -1.55 -13.12 -15.99
N VAL A 31 -1.83 -12.06 -16.73
CA VAL A 31 -1.28 -11.82 -18.07
C VAL A 31 -0.16 -10.78 -18.11
N GLU A 32 0.10 -10.07 -17.02
CA GLU A 32 1.13 -9.04 -16.97
C GLU A 32 2.50 -9.67 -16.71
N ARG A 33 3.48 -9.40 -17.59
CA ARG A 33 4.88 -9.83 -17.41
C ARG A 33 5.86 -8.79 -17.97
N PRO A 34 6.73 -8.22 -17.13
CA PRO A 34 6.69 -8.27 -15.67
C PRO A 34 5.41 -7.59 -15.15
N LEU A 35 5.01 -7.89 -13.90
CA LEU A 35 3.87 -7.19 -13.29
C LEU A 35 4.11 -5.69 -13.28
N ARG A 36 3.05 -4.88 -13.40
CA ARG A 36 3.20 -3.41 -13.50
C ARG A 36 4.03 -2.82 -12.37
N VAL A 37 3.82 -3.25 -11.13
CA VAL A 37 4.61 -2.78 -10.00
C VAL A 37 6.10 -3.11 -10.18
N VAL A 38 6.43 -4.31 -10.67
CA VAL A 38 7.82 -4.72 -10.94
C VAL A 38 8.42 -3.91 -12.09
N ALA A 39 7.66 -3.67 -13.16
CA ALA A 39 8.08 -2.83 -14.28
C ALA A 39 8.37 -1.39 -13.82
N TYR A 40 7.49 -0.83 -12.98
CA TYR A 40 7.67 0.50 -12.41
C TYR A 40 8.89 0.56 -11.49
N LEU A 41 9.05 -0.42 -10.61
CA LEU A 41 10.22 -0.52 -9.74
C LEU A 41 11.52 -0.65 -10.55
N ALA A 42 11.50 -1.36 -11.68
CA ALA A 42 12.67 -1.47 -12.55
C ALA A 42 13.04 -0.10 -13.14
N ALA A 43 12.06 0.73 -13.48
CA ALA A 43 12.29 2.09 -13.93
C ALA A 43 12.76 3.03 -12.80
N ALA A 44 12.25 2.85 -11.58
CA ALA A 44 12.51 3.74 -10.44
C ALA A 44 13.78 3.41 -9.64
N LEU A 45 14.10 2.12 -9.49
CA LEU A 45 15.21 1.57 -8.69
C LEU A 45 16.28 0.86 -9.54
N GLY A 46 16.00 0.66 -10.83
CA GLY A 46 16.82 -0.11 -11.75
C GLY A 46 16.33 -1.56 -11.89
N PRO A 47 16.61 -2.23 -13.03
CA PRO A 47 16.22 -3.62 -13.25
C PRO A 47 16.83 -4.54 -12.18
N SER A 48 16.08 -5.58 -11.83
CA SER A 48 16.40 -6.52 -10.75
C SER A 48 15.86 -7.91 -11.06
N GLY A 49 16.47 -8.96 -10.50
CA GLY A 49 15.94 -10.32 -10.56
C GLY A 49 16.24 -11.06 -11.86
N ASP A 50 15.39 -12.02 -12.22
CA ASP A 50 15.56 -12.91 -13.36
C ASP A 50 14.60 -12.59 -14.52
N ASP A 51 14.48 -13.51 -15.49
CA ASP A 51 13.64 -13.35 -16.68
C ASP A 51 12.14 -13.14 -16.37
N LEU A 52 11.67 -13.45 -15.14
CA LEU A 52 10.30 -13.14 -14.72
C LEU A 52 10.12 -11.66 -14.32
N CYS A 53 11.23 -10.98 -14.03
CA CYS A 53 11.27 -9.63 -13.48
C CYS A 53 11.52 -8.53 -14.52
N VAL A 54 11.82 -8.93 -15.75
CA VAL A 54 12.14 -8.03 -16.86
C VAL A 54 11.23 -8.28 -18.06
N GLU A 55 11.16 -7.32 -18.96
CA GLU A 55 10.43 -7.44 -20.22
C GLU A 55 10.93 -8.63 -21.04
N PRO A 56 10.05 -9.40 -21.72
CA PRO A 56 10.46 -10.49 -22.59
C PRO A 56 11.50 -10.06 -23.63
N GLY A 57 12.66 -10.72 -23.62
CA GLY A 57 13.77 -10.42 -24.53
C GLY A 57 14.79 -9.40 -23.99
N ALA A 58 14.53 -8.77 -22.83
CA ALA A 58 15.55 -8.03 -22.11
C ALA A 58 16.53 -8.99 -21.41
N SER A 59 17.78 -8.54 -21.22
CA SER A 59 18.74 -9.29 -20.40
C SER A 59 18.46 -9.07 -18.92
N ALA A 60 18.17 -10.15 -18.19
CA ALA A 60 18.01 -10.08 -16.74
C ALA A 60 19.34 -9.70 -16.07
N PRO A 61 19.33 -8.82 -15.05
CA PRO A 61 20.52 -8.49 -14.28
C PRO A 61 20.99 -9.68 -13.44
N THR A 62 22.27 -9.67 -13.06
CA THR A 62 22.85 -10.73 -12.21
C THR A 62 22.62 -10.52 -10.72
N GLU A 63 22.22 -9.31 -10.31
CA GLU A 63 22.03 -8.92 -8.92
C GLU A 63 20.61 -8.41 -8.68
N ARG A 64 20.08 -8.68 -7.48
CA ARG A 64 18.82 -8.08 -7.04
C ARG A 64 19.06 -6.71 -6.40
N LYS A 65 18.26 -5.72 -6.76
CA LYS A 65 18.19 -4.41 -6.12
C LYS A 65 17.48 -4.52 -4.77
N LYS A 66 17.88 -3.66 -3.83
CA LYS A 66 17.37 -3.66 -2.46
C LYS A 66 16.06 -2.90 -2.35
N ILE A 67 15.13 -3.43 -1.54
CA ILE A 67 14.00 -2.70 -0.96
C ILE A 67 14.10 -2.91 0.55
N ASP A 68 14.36 -1.84 1.31
CA ASP A 68 14.59 -1.95 2.76
C ASP A 68 13.33 -2.40 3.49
N HIS A 69 12.19 -1.81 3.14
CA HIS A 69 10.90 -2.12 3.77
C HIS A 69 9.81 -2.36 2.73
N MET A 70 9.07 -3.44 2.88
CA MET A 70 7.88 -3.73 2.12
C MET A 70 6.71 -3.90 3.09
N VAL A 71 5.66 -3.12 2.93
CA VAL A 71 4.49 -3.13 3.82
C VAL A 71 3.30 -3.65 3.05
N LEU A 72 2.63 -4.66 3.57
CA LEU A 72 1.27 -5.03 3.21
C LEU A 72 0.34 -4.38 4.24
N SER A 73 -0.43 -3.38 3.84
CA SER A 73 -1.31 -2.66 4.75
C SER A 73 -2.36 -3.60 5.35
N HIS A 74 -3.04 -4.35 4.49
CA HIS A 74 -4.01 -5.38 4.85
C HIS A 74 -4.10 -6.41 3.72
N PRO A 75 -4.57 -7.64 4.00
CA PRO A 75 -4.49 -8.73 3.03
C PRO A 75 -5.68 -8.72 2.06
N HIS A 76 -5.86 -7.67 1.26
CA HIS A 76 -6.73 -7.70 0.09
C HIS A 76 -5.95 -7.92 -1.21
N LEU A 77 -6.63 -8.47 -2.23
CA LEU A 77 -6.00 -8.89 -3.48
C LEU A 77 -5.31 -7.71 -4.18
N ASP A 78 -5.98 -6.57 -4.21
CA ASP A 78 -5.58 -5.33 -4.86
C ASP A 78 -4.54 -4.52 -4.06
N HIS A 79 -4.07 -5.07 -2.94
CA HIS A 79 -2.97 -4.55 -2.15
C HIS A 79 -1.77 -5.49 -2.16
N GLY A 80 -2.00 -6.79 -1.97
CA GLY A 80 -0.92 -7.74 -1.67
C GLY A 80 -0.56 -8.74 -2.77
N SER A 81 -1.40 -8.92 -3.80
CA SER A 81 -1.25 -10.09 -4.67
C SER A 81 -0.03 -10.07 -5.58
N ALA A 82 0.60 -8.91 -5.80
CA ALA A 82 1.86 -8.79 -6.54
C ALA A 82 3.13 -8.83 -5.67
N LEU A 83 2.99 -8.84 -4.33
CA LEU A 83 4.13 -8.71 -3.41
C LEU A 83 5.02 -9.97 -3.38
N ASP A 84 4.47 -11.14 -3.70
CA ASP A 84 5.24 -12.37 -3.85
C ASP A 84 6.27 -12.27 -4.98
N LEU A 85 5.88 -11.69 -6.13
CA LEU A 85 6.80 -11.44 -7.24
C LEU A 85 7.78 -10.31 -6.91
N VAL A 86 7.38 -9.29 -6.16
CA VAL A 86 8.33 -8.26 -5.68
C VAL A 86 9.41 -8.90 -4.81
N LEU A 87 9.05 -9.81 -3.89
CA LEU A 87 10.01 -10.57 -3.07
C LEU A 87 10.91 -11.50 -3.89
N HIS A 88 10.41 -12.03 -5.00
CA HIS A 88 11.23 -12.81 -5.94
C HIS A 88 12.23 -11.91 -6.68
N CYS A 89 11.77 -10.75 -7.16
CA CYS A 89 12.54 -9.87 -8.02
C CYS A 89 13.53 -8.96 -7.28
N TYR A 90 13.24 -8.57 -6.03
CA TYR A 90 14.03 -7.62 -5.25
C TYR A 90 14.52 -8.24 -3.94
N ASP A 91 15.67 -7.77 -3.44
CA ASP A 91 16.17 -8.15 -2.12
C ASP A 91 15.48 -7.32 -1.04
N VAL A 92 14.38 -7.85 -0.49
CA VAL A 92 13.59 -7.19 0.54
C VAL A 92 14.17 -7.49 1.92
N THR A 93 14.45 -6.45 2.72
CA THR A 93 15.05 -6.65 4.06
C THR A 93 14.00 -6.86 5.15
N HIS A 94 12.94 -6.06 5.16
CA HIS A 94 11.86 -6.13 6.15
C HIS A 94 10.50 -6.18 5.46
N VAL A 95 9.67 -7.14 5.86
CA VAL A 95 8.28 -7.25 5.41
C VAL A 95 7.35 -6.99 6.59
N TRP A 96 6.39 -6.07 6.45
CA TRP A 96 5.44 -5.72 7.50
C TRP A 96 4.04 -6.12 7.08
N ASP A 97 3.31 -6.78 7.98
CA ASP A 97 1.94 -7.24 7.77
C ASP A 97 1.14 -7.03 9.06
N SER A 98 -0.10 -6.57 8.95
CA SER A 98 -1.05 -6.45 10.07
C SER A 98 -1.15 -7.77 10.87
N GLY A 99 -0.91 -8.90 10.21
CA GLY A 99 -1.10 -10.24 10.76
C GLY A 99 -2.56 -10.68 10.75
N ARG A 100 -3.46 -9.89 10.15
CA ARG A 100 -4.81 -10.33 9.81
C ARG A 100 -4.70 -11.45 8.79
N ILE A 101 -5.24 -12.61 9.13
CA ILE A 101 -5.29 -13.73 8.18
C ILE A 101 -6.41 -13.51 7.17
N ASN A 102 -6.06 -13.58 5.89
CA ASN A 102 -7.04 -13.77 4.81
C ASN A 102 -6.86 -15.17 4.20
N ASP A 103 -7.87 -16.03 4.33
CA ASP A 103 -7.86 -17.36 3.75
C ASP A 103 -8.03 -17.31 2.22
N THR A 104 -6.99 -16.89 1.50
CA THR A 104 -6.93 -16.79 0.03
C THR A 104 -5.62 -17.37 -0.49
N ILE A 105 -5.60 -17.72 -1.78
CA ILE A 105 -4.40 -18.26 -2.43
C ILE A 105 -3.27 -17.23 -2.47
N PHE A 106 -3.57 -15.99 -2.87
CA PHE A 106 -2.54 -14.96 -2.98
C PHE A 106 -1.86 -14.68 -1.62
N TYR A 107 -2.62 -14.64 -0.52
CA TYR A 107 -2.05 -14.37 0.80
C TYR A 107 -1.17 -15.53 1.27
N ARG A 108 -1.57 -16.79 0.98
CA ARG A 108 -0.68 -17.95 1.17
C ARG A 108 0.62 -17.79 0.38
N ASP A 109 0.52 -17.48 -0.91
CA ASP A 109 1.68 -17.38 -1.80
C ASP A 109 2.64 -16.25 -1.36
N PHE A 110 2.09 -15.12 -0.91
CA PHE A 110 2.83 -14.04 -0.26
C PHE A 110 3.58 -14.52 0.98
N LEU A 111 2.90 -15.16 1.94
CA LEU A 111 3.56 -15.64 3.17
C LEU A 111 4.62 -16.71 2.89
N GLU A 112 4.38 -17.59 1.92
CA GLU A 112 5.40 -18.55 1.48
C GLU A 112 6.61 -17.87 0.85
N ALA A 113 6.40 -16.83 0.02
CA ALA A 113 7.49 -16.05 -0.56
C ALA A 113 8.31 -15.36 0.53
N VAL A 114 7.66 -14.79 1.54
CA VAL A 114 8.32 -14.23 2.74
C VAL A 114 9.15 -15.30 3.45
N ALA A 115 8.57 -16.47 3.73
CA ALA A 115 9.25 -17.55 4.45
C ALA A 115 10.47 -18.12 3.69
N ARG A 116 10.42 -18.14 2.35
CA ARG A 116 11.55 -18.54 1.49
C ARG A 116 12.64 -17.47 1.36
N SER A 117 12.30 -16.21 1.63
CA SER A 117 13.21 -15.08 1.46
C SER A 117 14.23 -14.94 2.62
N THR A 118 15.13 -13.97 2.48
CA THR A 118 16.04 -13.51 3.54
C THR A 118 15.42 -12.46 4.46
N ALA A 119 14.21 -11.96 4.14
CA ALA A 119 13.57 -10.87 4.87
C ALA A 119 13.24 -11.26 6.33
N SER A 120 13.14 -10.23 7.18
CA SER A 120 12.53 -10.35 8.51
C SER A 120 11.05 -10.02 8.41
N TYR A 121 10.17 -10.94 8.84
CA TYR A 121 8.73 -10.76 8.84
C TYR A 121 8.25 -10.09 10.13
N HIS A 122 7.66 -8.91 10.01
CA HIS A 122 7.14 -8.10 11.09
C HIS A 122 5.62 -8.21 11.12
N THR A 123 5.05 -8.53 12.29
CA THR A 123 3.60 -8.69 12.44
C THR A 123 3.04 -8.08 13.72
N ALA A 124 1.86 -7.46 13.65
CA ALA A 124 1.11 -7.03 14.85
C ALA A 124 0.37 -8.19 15.52
N ALA A 125 0.30 -9.35 14.86
CA ALA A 125 -0.31 -10.54 15.45
C ALA A 125 0.48 -11.04 16.65
N SER A 126 -0.25 -11.51 17.65
CA SER A 126 0.33 -12.35 18.70
C SER A 126 0.48 -13.75 18.12
N VAL A 127 1.24 -13.90 17.03
CA VAL A 127 1.46 -15.21 16.41
C VAL A 127 2.08 -16.10 17.48
N PRO A 128 1.45 -17.25 17.80
CA PRO A 128 1.83 -18.03 18.96
C PRO A 128 3.29 -18.48 18.81
N ALA A 129 3.94 -18.77 19.93
CA ALA A 129 5.36 -19.05 20.12
C ALA A 129 6.08 -19.99 19.11
N GLN A 130 5.35 -20.60 18.17
CA GLN A 130 5.82 -21.54 17.15
C GLN A 130 6.08 -20.93 15.76
N ARG A 131 5.78 -19.63 15.54
CA ARG A 131 6.07 -18.94 14.26
C ARG A 131 5.26 -19.46 13.05
N ASP A 132 4.21 -20.23 13.31
CA ASP A 132 3.39 -20.88 12.30
C ASP A 132 2.15 -20.06 11.96
N VAL A 133 1.89 -19.91 10.67
CA VAL A 133 0.69 -19.27 10.12
C VAL A 133 -0.01 -20.26 9.21
N THR A 134 -1.30 -20.52 9.43
CA THR A 134 -2.08 -21.44 8.57
C THR A 134 -2.98 -20.65 7.64
N VAL A 135 -2.79 -20.81 6.34
CA VAL A 135 -3.59 -20.19 5.27
C VAL A 135 -3.85 -21.24 4.19
N LYS A 136 -5.09 -21.34 3.72
CA LYS A 136 -5.52 -22.33 2.71
C LYS A 136 -5.10 -23.74 3.04
N GLN A 137 -5.29 -24.13 4.31
CA GLN A 137 -4.95 -25.46 4.85
C GLN A 137 -3.45 -25.80 4.80
N LEU A 138 -2.59 -24.83 4.48
CA LEU A 138 -1.14 -24.97 4.53
C LEU A 138 -0.60 -24.20 5.73
N THR A 139 0.24 -24.85 6.52
CA THR A 139 0.98 -24.22 7.61
C THR A 139 2.34 -23.76 7.11
N ILE A 140 2.63 -22.47 7.28
CA ILE A 140 3.86 -21.81 6.88
C ILE A 140 4.59 -21.37 8.15
N THR A 141 5.81 -21.86 8.36
CA THR A 141 6.66 -21.45 9.48
C THR A 141 7.52 -20.26 9.06
N MET A 142 7.43 -19.15 9.79
CA MET A 142 8.24 -17.95 9.56
C MET A 142 9.62 -18.09 10.23
N PRO A 143 10.73 -18.22 9.46
CA PRO A 143 12.03 -18.49 10.04
C PRO A 143 12.61 -17.28 10.78
N ARG A 144 12.35 -16.07 10.27
CA ARG A 144 12.76 -14.79 10.85
C ARG A 144 11.53 -13.94 11.04
N TRP A 145 11.18 -13.64 12.29
CA TRP A 145 10.03 -12.80 12.57
C TRP A 145 10.26 -11.95 13.81
N GLU A 146 9.52 -10.86 13.87
CA GLU A 146 9.46 -9.95 15.00
C GLU A 146 8.04 -9.42 15.15
N ARG A 147 7.63 -9.18 16.40
CA ARG A 147 6.35 -8.53 16.69
C ARG A 147 6.58 -7.03 16.74
N PHE A 148 5.71 -6.26 16.08
CA PHE A 148 5.62 -4.82 16.29
C PHE A 148 4.31 -4.45 17.01
N SER A 149 4.26 -3.23 17.52
CA SER A 149 3.10 -2.63 18.17
C SER A 149 2.83 -1.22 17.65
N GLU A 150 1.61 -0.76 17.86
CA GLU A 150 1.27 0.65 17.66
C GLU A 150 2.17 1.54 18.54
N GLY A 151 2.65 2.64 17.96
CA GLY A 151 3.61 3.54 18.58
C GLY A 151 5.07 3.25 18.22
N ASP A 152 5.39 2.04 17.74
CA ASP A 152 6.74 1.69 17.30
C ASP A 152 7.19 2.59 16.15
N THR A 153 8.48 2.90 16.11
CA THR A 153 9.10 3.74 15.10
C THR A 153 10.25 3.00 14.45
N GLN A 154 10.27 3.00 13.12
CA GLN A 154 11.29 2.38 12.30
C GLN A 154 12.03 3.45 11.50
N LEU A 155 13.36 3.45 11.59
CA LEU A 155 14.19 4.25 10.69
C LEU A 155 14.15 3.63 9.30
N LEU A 156 13.93 4.48 8.29
CA LEU A 156 14.03 4.10 6.88
C LEU A 156 15.45 4.34 6.37
N GLY A 157 16.06 5.45 6.77
CA GLY A 157 17.43 5.87 6.46
C GLY A 157 17.88 6.95 7.45
N GLU A 158 18.95 7.67 7.14
CA GLU A 158 19.54 8.69 8.02
C GLU A 158 18.58 9.86 8.32
N SER A 159 17.67 10.18 7.40
CA SER A 159 16.78 11.36 7.49
C SER A 159 15.30 11.02 7.25
N ALA A 160 14.92 9.77 7.49
CA ALA A 160 13.55 9.32 7.32
C ALA A 160 13.18 8.20 8.29
N ALA A 161 11.94 8.24 8.75
CA ALA A 161 11.37 7.22 9.63
C ALA A 161 9.87 7.10 9.38
N PHE A 162 9.28 5.98 9.79
CA PHE A 162 7.84 5.87 9.96
C PHE A 162 7.49 5.47 11.39
N LYS A 163 6.34 5.96 11.86
CA LYS A 163 5.69 5.53 13.08
C LYS A 163 4.43 4.75 12.74
N ILE A 164 4.24 3.62 13.40
CA ILE A 164 3.04 2.78 13.26
C ILE A 164 1.95 3.38 14.13
N LEU A 165 0.86 3.82 13.53
CA LEU A 165 -0.27 4.44 14.23
C LEU A 165 -1.43 3.49 14.46
N HIS A 166 -1.58 2.49 13.61
CA HIS A 166 -2.62 1.47 13.77
C HIS A 166 -2.15 0.17 13.12
N ALA A 167 -2.41 -0.95 13.77
CA ALA A 167 -2.36 -2.29 13.18
C ALA A 167 -3.03 -3.29 14.12
N GLU A 168 -3.99 -4.05 13.62
CA GLU A 168 -4.68 -5.09 14.39
C GLU A 168 -4.65 -6.40 13.60
N ALA A 169 -4.35 -7.50 14.28
CA ALA A 169 -4.33 -8.82 13.68
C ALA A 169 -5.64 -9.60 13.88
N LYS A 170 -6.40 -9.24 14.91
CA LYS A 170 -7.66 -9.92 15.24
C LYS A 170 -8.61 -9.82 14.06
N SER A 171 -9.39 -10.89 13.90
CA SER A 171 -10.50 -10.88 12.97
C SER A 171 -11.55 -9.85 13.42
N SER A 172 -11.60 -8.72 12.73
CA SER A 172 -12.68 -7.74 12.70
C SER A 172 -13.64 -8.00 11.53
N GLY A 173 -14.60 -7.11 11.29
CA GLY A 173 -15.58 -7.21 10.21
C GLY A 173 -14.92 -7.31 8.84
N SER A 174 -14.27 -6.24 8.40
CA SER A 174 -13.51 -6.16 7.13
C SER A 174 -12.00 -6.21 7.37
N PRO A 175 -11.18 -6.88 6.52
CA PRO A 175 -9.73 -6.73 6.56
C PRO A 175 -9.24 -5.29 6.39
N ASN A 176 -10.05 -4.40 5.81
CA ASN A 176 -9.77 -2.96 5.71
C ASN A 176 -9.54 -2.32 7.09
N GLU A 177 -10.30 -2.75 8.11
CA GLU A 177 -10.17 -2.30 9.50
C GLU A 177 -8.87 -2.76 10.15
N ASN A 178 -8.08 -3.63 9.50
CA ASN A 178 -6.77 -4.08 9.98
C ASN A 178 -5.61 -3.35 9.32
N SER A 179 -5.89 -2.40 8.42
CA SER A 179 -4.86 -1.66 7.68
C SER A 179 -3.76 -1.12 8.60
N ILE A 180 -2.51 -1.42 8.28
CA ILE A 180 -1.38 -0.72 8.88
C ILE A 180 -1.44 0.75 8.48
N VAL A 181 -1.52 1.64 9.45
CA VAL A 181 -1.47 3.09 9.24
C VAL A 181 -0.11 3.62 9.66
N LEU A 182 0.57 4.32 8.75
CA LEU A 182 1.92 4.85 8.97
C LEU A 182 1.95 6.36 8.86
N ALA A 183 2.51 7.02 9.88
CA ALA A 183 2.99 8.39 9.76
C ALA A 183 4.46 8.36 9.35
N VAL A 184 4.75 8.76 8.11
CA VAL A 184 6.11 8.80 7.55
C VAL A 184 6.63 10.23 7.64
N GLU A 185 7.82 10.41 8.20
CA GLU A 185 8.57 11.66 8.17
C GLU A 185 9.71 11.54 7.16
N LEU A 186 9.77 12.46 6.20
CA LEU A 186 10.80 12.53 5.18
C LEU A 186 11.16 13.98 4.89
N ALA A 187 12.43 14.34 5.15
CA ALA A 187 12.95 15.70 4.93
C ALA A 187 12.07 16.81 5.54
N GLY A 188 11.56 16.59 6.76
CA GLY A 188 10.72 17.56 7.48
C GLY A 188 9.27 17.68 6.97
N LYS A 189 8.85 16.84 6.03
CA LYS A 189 7.44 16.68 5.61
C LYS A 189 6.85 15.41 6.21
N ARG A 190 5.57 15.47 6.54
CA ARG A 190 4.81 14.34 7.08
C ARG A 190 3.83 13.80 6.06
N MET A 191 3.81 12.48 5.95
CA MET A 191 2.92 11.76 5.06
C MET A 191 2.11 10.75 5.88
N LEU A 192 0.82 10.63 5.60
CA LEU A 192 -0.02 9.60 6.19
C LEU A 192 -0.38 8.57 5.12
N LEU A 193 0.04 7.31 5.34
CA LEU A 193 -0.36 6.16 4.55
C LEU A 193 -1.36 5.36 5.37
N VAL A 194 -2.56 5.17 4.85
CA VAL A 194 -3.67 4.56 5.61
C VAL A 194 -4.16 3.24 5.02
N GLY A 195 -3.65 2.83 3.84
CA GLY A 195 -4.20 1.70 3.11
C GLY A 195 -5.69 1.94 2.86
N ASP A 196 -6.52 0.99 3.31
CA ASP A 196 -7.97 1.08 3.23
C ASP A 196 -8.62 1.24 4.61
N ALA A 197 -7.93 1.84 5.58
CA ALA A 197 -8.51 2.13 6.89
C ALA A 197 -9.90 2.79 6.76
N GLU A 198 -10.91 2.10 7.27
CA GLU A 198 -12.31 2.51 7.18
C GLU A 198 -12.75 3.31 8.41
N SER A 199 -13.83 4.05 8.21
CA SER A 199 -14.61 4.76 9.22
C SER A 199 -16.06 4.25 9.24
N GLY A 200 -16.22 2.93 9.09
CA GLY A 200 -17.50 2.25 9.11
C GLY A 200 -18.25 2.24 7.78
N PRO A 201 -19.59 2.05 7.82
CA PRO A 201 -20.37 1.78 6.63
C PRO A 201 -20.36 2.97 5.65
N ARG A 202 -20.57 2.68 4.36
CA ARG A 202 -20.61 3.69 3.30
C ARG A 202 -21.72 4.71 3.59
N LYS A 203 -21.32 5.92 3.99
CA LYS A 203 -22.21 7.03 4.38
C LYS A 203 -21.64 8.34 3.86
N ASP A 204 -22.43 9.39 3.87
CA ASP A 204 -21.92 10.73 3.56
C ASP A 204 -20.72 11.10 4.48
N PRO A 205 -19.64 11.71 3.97
CA PRO A 205 -18.48 12.07 4.78
C PRO A 205 -18.75 13.01 5.96
N SER A 206 -19.90 13.69 5.99
CA SER A 206 -20.34 14.52 7.12
C SER A 206 -20.79 13.74 8.36
N TYR A 207 -21.00 12.41 8.25
CA TYR A 207 -21.20 11.59 9.44
C TYR A 207 -19.90 11.52 10.26
N PRO A 208 -19.98 11.44 11.61
CA PRO A 208 -18.79 11.38 12.45
C PRO A 208 -17.86 10.23 12.06
N ALA A 209 -16.57 10.43 12.29
CA ALA A 209 -15.57 9.37 12.21
C ALA A 209 -15.93 8.20 13.15
N GLY A 210 -15.64 6.99 12.70
CA GLY A 210 -15.78 5.74 13.44
C GLY A 210 -14.59 4.84 13.16
N ASP A 211 -14.61 3.62 13.70
CA ASP A 211 -13.61 2.57 13.49
C ASP A 211 -12.16 3.09 13.55
N VAL A 212 -11.38 2.90 12.48
CA VAL A 212 -9.95 3.24 12.46
C VAL A 212 -9.75 4.75 12.48
N GLU A 213 -10.59 5.53 11.79
CA GLU A 213 -10.46 6.99 11.78
C GLU A 213 -10.74 7.61 13.15
N GLU A 214 -11.78 7.15 13.86
CA GLU A 214 -12.05 7.60 15.23
C GLU A 214 -10.90 7.23 16.17
N PHE A 215 -10.40 5.99 16.09
CA PHE A 215 -9.25 5.55 16.85
C PHE A 215 -8.04 6.46 16.63
N LEU A 216 -7.72 6.77 15.37
CA LEU A 216 -6.61 7.66 15.01
C LEU A 216 -6.80 9.09 15.54
N ILE A 217 -8.02 9.65 15.46
CA ILE A 217 -8.32 10.99 15.98
C ILE A 217 -8.18 11.02 17.51
N PHE A 218 -8.62 9.98 18.20
CA PHE A 218 -8.62 9.95 19.67
C PHE A 218 -7.24 9.65 20.25
N HIS A 219 -6.50 8.70 19.68
CA HIS A 219 -5.22 8.22 20.22
C HIS A 219 -3.99 8.86 19.56
N HIS A 220 -4.13 9.38 18.33
CA HIS A 220 -2.99 9.77 17.50
C HIS A 220 -3.15 11.13 16.80
N LYS A 221 -4.03 12.02 17.31
CA LYS A 221 -4.37 13.32 16.70
C LYS A 221 -3.17 14.13 16.17
N ASP A 222 -2.11 14.26 16.97
CA ASP A 222 -0.93 15.05 16.57
C ASP A 222 -0.09 14.35 15.50
N ALA A 223 -0.06 13.01 15.52
CA ALA A 223 0.70 12.18 14.61
C ALA A 223 0.03 12.04 13.24
N ILE A 224 -1.31 12.07 13.17
CA ILE A 224 -2.02 12.01 11.88
C ILE A 224 -1.98 13.32 11.09
N ARG A 225 -1.72 14.47 11.74
CA ARG A 225 -1.55 15.74 11.04
C ARG A 225 -0.42 15.61 10.01
N SER A 226 -0.71 15.74 8.72
CA SER A 226 0.24 15.43 7.64
C SER A 226 0.13 16.39 6.47
N ASP A 227 1.23 16.63 5.76
CA ASP A 227 1.25 17.47 4.56
C ASP A 227 0.68 16.73 3.34
N ILE A 228 0.91 15.42 3.29
CA ILE A 228 0.48 14.51 2.22
C ILE A 228 -0.37 13.39 2.83
N LEU A 229 -1.53 13.12 2.25
CA LEU A 229 -2.41 12.00 2.59
C LEU A 229 -2.52 11.05 1.40
N GLN A 230 -2.19 9.77 1.59
CA GLN A 230 -2.77 8.72 0.73
C GLN A 230 -4.21 8.50 1.19
N VAL A 231 -5.16 8.79 0.31
CA VAL A 231 -6.59 8.76 0.62
C VAL A 231 -7.05 7.32 0.77
N GLY A 232 -7.74 7.03 1.88
CA GLY A 232 -8.17 5.69 2.23
C GLY A 232 -9.13 5.07 1.22
N HIS A 233 -9.02 3.76 1.05
CA HIS A 233 -10.00 2.92 0.33
C HIS A 233 -10.37 3.51 -1.04
N HIS A 234 -9.34 3.91 -1.78
CA HIS A 234 -9.43 4.48 -3.13
C HIS A 234 -10.36 5.71 -3.24
N GLY A 235 -10.63 6.41 -2.14
CA GLY A 235 -11.58 7.53 -2.07
C GLY A 235 -13.03 7.09 -1.89
N SER A 236 -13.26 5.98 -1.18
CA SER A 236 -14.60 5.54 -0.82
C SER A 236 -15.19 6.30 0.37
N LYS A 237 -16.50 6.54 0.33
CA LYS A 237 -17.37 6.99 1.45
C LYS A 237 -17.42 6.09 2.69
N THR A 238 -16.75 4.94 2.68
CA THR A 238 -16.48 4.17 3.90
C THR A 238 -15.34 4.79 4.71
N SER A 239 -14.53 5.66 4.11
CA SER A 239 -13.39 6.34 4.73
C SER A 239 -13.44 7.85 4.45
N SER A 240 -12.39 8.56 4.85
CA SER A 240 -12.13 9.98 4.65
C SER A 240 -13.26 10.86 5.19
N ARG A 241 -13.71 10.61 6.42
CA ARG A 241 -14.73 11.45 7.08
C ARG A 241 -14.23 12.86 7.29
N ARG A 242 -15.18 13.78 7.39
CA ARG A 242 -14.92 15.20 7.64
C ARG A 242 -13.98 15.43 8.82
N ASP A 243 -14.30 14.84 9.97
CA ASP A 243 -13.54 15.05 11.21
C ASP A 243 -12.10 14.51 11.09
N PHE A 244 -11.92 13.40 10.37
CA PHE A 244 -10.61 12.82 10.08
C PHE A 244 -9.79 13.73 9.16
N LEU A 245 -10.37 14.18 8.04
CA LEU A 245 -9.70 15.09 7.10
C LEU A 245 -9.35 16.44 7.74
N GLU A 246 -10.17 16.93 8.68
CA GLU A 246 -9.86 18.13 9.47
C GLU A 246 -8.71 17.93 10.45
N ALA A 247 -8.59 16.74 11.04
CA ALA A 247 -7.48 16.39 11.92
C ALA A 247 -6.16 16.17 11.14
N VAL A 248 -6.23 15.52 9.98
CA VAL A 248 -5.07 15.29 9.09
C VAL A 248 -4.61 16.61 8.47
N LYS A 249 -5.54 17.43 7.98
CA LYS A 249 -5.31 18.72 7.29
C LYS A 249 -4.24 18.64 6.18
N PRO A 250 -4.43 17.77 5.17
CA PRO A 250 -3.45 17.60 4.09
C PRO A 250 -3.43 18.80 3.14
N SER A 251 -2.24 19.16 2.66
CA SER A 251 -2.08 20.08 1.52
C SER A 251 -2.16 19.35 0.18
N LEU A 252 -1.84 18.07 0.17
CA LEU A 252 -1.86 17.18 -0.98
C LEU A 252 -2.57 15.86 -0.61
N ALA A 253 -3.52 15.45 -1.43
CA ALA A 253 -4.25 14.20 -1.28
C ALA A 253 -4.05 13.34 -2.53
N LEU A 254 -3.54 12.13 -2.35
CA LEU A 254 -3.24 11.18 -3.42
C LEU A 254 -4.23 10.03 -3.40
N ILE A 255 -4.92 9.80 -4.51
CA ILE A 255 -5.92 8.75 -4.64
C ILE A 255 -5.42 7.74 -5.68
N SER A 256 -5.06 6.54 -5.22
CA SER A 256 -4.87 5.40 -6.11
C SER A 256 -6.23 4.84 -6.47
N THR A 257 -6.62 4.99 -7.73
CA THR A 257 -7.92 4.55 -8.25
C THR A 257 -7.82 4.26 -9.74
N GLY A 258 -8.81 3.54 -10.27
CA GLY A 258 -8.90 3.18 -11.68
C GLY A 258 -10.35 3.09 -12.14
N PRO A 259 -10.60 2.92 -13.45
CA PRO A 259 -11.94 2.97 -14.02
C PRO A 259 -12.83 1.77 -13.66
N LYS A 260 -12.30 0.78 -12.93
CA LYS A 260 -13.00 -0.47 -12.62
C LYS A 260 -14.06 -0.25 -11.54
N LYS A 261 -15.18 -0.96 -11.68
CA LYS A 261 -16.20 -1.03 -10.65
C LYS A 261 -15.77 -1.96 -9.51
N TYR A 262 -15.87 -1.47 -8.28
CA TYR A 262 -15.85 -2.30 -7.08
C TYR A 262 -17.29 -2.71 -6.76
N GLY A 263 -17.67 -3.92 -7.19
CA GLY A 263 -19.08 -4.32 -7.18
C GLY A 263 -19.93 -3.41 -8.05
N THR A 264 -20.77 -2.57 -7.44
CA THR A 264 -21.67 -1.64 -8.15
C THR A 264 -21.16 -0.20 -8.19
N VAL A 265 -20.06 0.12 -7.51
CA VAL A 265 -19.55 1.50 -7.37
C VAL A 265 -18.29 1.73 -8.19
N ILE A 266 -18.10 2.95 -8.67
CA ILE A 266 -16.83 3.42 -9.23
C ILE A 266 -16.27 4.43 -8.23
N LEU A 267 -14.99 4.31 -7.92
CA LEU A 267 -14.28 5.18 -6.98
C LEU A 267 -13.38 6.15 -7.75
N PRO A 268 -13.08 7.34 -7.21
CA PRO A 268 -13.49 7.86 -5.90
C PRO A 268 -14.96 8.34 -5.90
N ASP A 269 -15.60 8.32 -4.73
CA ASP A 269 -16.90 8.96 -4.54
C ASP A 269 -16.74 10.49 -4.63
N VAL A 270 -17.69 11.16 -5.31
CA VAL A 270 -17.66 12.63 -5.49
C VAL A 270 -17.67 13.36 -4.15
N GLU A 271 -18.39 12.84 -3.15
CA GLU A 271 -18.49 13.47 -1.83
C GLU A 271 -17.14 13.46 -1.09
N VAL A 272 -16.29 12.46 -1.32
CA VAL A 272 -14.93 12.42 -0.76
C VAL A 272 -14.05 13.48 -1.43
N LEU A 273 -14.16 13.65 -2.76
CA LEU A 273 -13.45 14.72 -3.48
C LEU A 273 -13.86 16.12 -3.01
N GLU A 274 -15.15 16.32 -2.73
CA GLU A 274 -15.67 17.57 -2.19
C GLU A 274 -15.10 17.88 -0.81
N GLU A 275 -15.02 16.91 0.10
CA GLU A 275 -14.41 17.11 1.42
C GLU A 275 -12.89 17.37 1.35
N LEU A 276 -12.17 16.68 0.48
CA LEU A 276 -10.74 16.93 0.24
C LEU A 276 -10.51 18.36 -0.27
N THR A 277 -11.35 18.82 -1.20
CA THR A 277 -11.33 20.19 -1.70
C THR A 277 -11.67 21.18 -0.58
N ARG A 278 -12.66 20.87 0.26
CA ARG A 278 -13.10 21.71 1.39
C ARG A 278 -11.99 21.93 2.43
N VAL A 279 -11.17 20.91 2.72
CA VAL A 279 -10.02 21.06 3.63
C VAL A 279 -8.81 21.72 2.97
N GLY A 280 -8.91 22.09 1.68
CA GLY A 280 -7.90 22.83 0.94
C GLY A 280 -6.82 21.96 0.31
N ALA A 281 -7.04 20.65 0.17
CA ALA A 281 -6.06 19.74 -0.43
C ALA A 281 -6.06 19.87 -1.95
N THR A 282 -4.87 19.88 -2.55
CA THR A 282 -4.71 19.56 -3.98
C THR A 282 -4.92 18.06 -4.14
N ILE A 283 -5.78 17.64 -5.06
CA ILE A 283 -6.11 16.23 -5.29
C ILE A 283 -5.35 15.75 -6.53
N LEU A 284 -4.61 14.66 -6.41
CA LEU A 284 -4.01 13.93 -7.54
C LEU A 284 -4.55 12.51 -7.57
N ARG A 285 -4.98 12.06 -8.73
CA ARG A 285 -5.56 10.73 -8.95
C ARG A 285 -4.82 10.00 -10.05
N THR A 286 -4.74 8.68 -9.94
CA THR A 286 -4.08 7.83 -10.96
C THR A 286 -4.97 7.54 -12.18
N ASP A 287 -6.27 7.85 -12.16
CA ASP A 287 -7.19 7.48 -13.25
C ASP A 287 -7.47 8.61 -14.28
N GLU A 288 -6.87 9.79 -14.12
CA GLU A 288 -7.29 11.00 -14.86
C GLU A 288 -6.86 11.05 -16.34
N ARG A 289 -5.75 10.42 -16.74
CA ARG A 289 -5.21 10.48 -18.11
C ARG A 289 -5.06 9.11 -18.75
N ASP A 290 -5.71 8.08 -18.20
CA ASP A 290 -5.75 6.73 -18.75
C ASP A 290 -6.20 6.68 -20.21
N ALA A 291 -7.20 7.51 -20.56
CA ALA A 291 -7.75 7.58 -21.91
C ALA A 291 -6.79 8.21 -22.93
N ALA A 292 -5.86 9.07 -22.49
CA ALA A 292 -4.96 9.82 -23.37
C ALA A 292 -3.66 9.07 -23.67
N CYS A 293 -3.46 7.89 -23.08
CA CYS A 293 -2.20 7.16 -23.19
C CYS A 293 -2.29 6.01 -24.22
N PRO A 294 -1.68 6.15 -25.41
CA PRO A 294 -1.71 5.13 -26.45
C PRO A 294 -0.57 4.13 -26.21
N VAL A 295 -0.73 3.20 -25.27
CA VAL A 295 0.16 2.04 -25.25
C VAL A 295 -0.39 1.02 -26.23
N THR A 296 0.36 0.73 -27.30
CA THR A 296 0.14 -0.46 -28.12
C THR A 296 0.33 -1.68 -27.21
N GLY A 297 -0.77 -2.29 -26.78
CA GLY A 297 -0.80 -3.27 -25.68
C GLY A 297 -1.71 -2.89 -24.50
N ARG A 298 -2.57 -1.86 -24.65
CA ARG A 298 -3.62 -1.55 -23.68
C ARG A 298 -4.93 -2.28 -23.98
N ILE A 299 -5.57 -2.70 -22.89
CA ILE A 299 -6.88 -3.33 -22.76
C ILE A 299 -6.84 -4.86 -22.88
N GLY A 300 -7.10 -5.54 -21.76
CA GLY A 300 -7.79 -6.83 -21.80
C GLY A 300 -8.92 -6.90 -20.78
N GLY A 301 -9.96 -7.64 -21.17
CA GLY A 301 -11.06 -8.03 -20.29
C GLY A 301 -10.51 -8.85 -19.13
N ASP A 302 -10.68 -8.34 -17.91
CA ASP A 302 -9.99 -8.79 -16.69
C ASP A 302 -8.46 -8.96 -16.83
N LYS A 303 -7.85 -8.33 -17.85
CA LYS A 303 -6.51 -8.65 -18.38
C LYS A 303 -5.80 -7.45 -19.04
N GLY A 304 -5.62 -6.36 -18.29
CA GLY A 304 -4.53 -5.36 -18.45
C GLY A 304 -4.90 -3.97 -19.02
N PRO A 305 -3.98 -2.98 -18.97
CA PRO A 305 -3.16 -2.54 -17.86
C PRO A 305 -3.74 -1.27 -17.20
N GLY A 306 -3.49 -1.09 -15.90
CA GLY A 306 -3.50 0.19 -15.19
C GLY A 306 -2.72 1.31 -15.89
N GLY A 307 -2.92 2.50 -15.37
CA GLY A 307 -2.87 3.72 -16.13
C GLY A 307 -1.48 4.27 -16.42
N CYS A 308 -1.43 5.52 -16.88
CA CYS A 308 -0.18 6.22 -17.23
C CYS A 308 0.28 7.21 -16.15
N ASP A 309 -0.43 7.28 -15.04
CA ASP A 309 -0.41 8.48 -14.20
C ASP A 309 0.16 8.20 -12.82
N ALA A 310 1.31 7.53 -12.82
CA ALA A 310 2.11 7.49 -11.61
C ALA A 310 2.54 8.92 -11.26
N TRP A 311 2.22 9.35 -10.04
CA TRP A 311 2.61 10.66 -9.55
C TRP A 311 3.92 10.56 -8.82
N VAL A 312 4.92 11.34 -9.26
CA VAL A 312 6.21 11.46 -8.58
C VAL A 312 6.25 12.80 -7.85
N ILE A 313 6.16 12.73 -6.52
CA ILE A 313 6.27 13.88 -5.62
C ILE A 313 7.70 13.91 -5.10
N THR A 314 8.44 14.94 -5.51
CA THR A 314 9.78 15.21 -4.98
C THR A 314 9.64 16.01 -3.68
N ILE A 315 10.17 15.45 -2.59
CA ILE A 315 10.15 16.05 -1.27
C ILE A 315 11.59 16.45 -0.97
N GLY A 316 11.84 17.75 -0.80
CA GLY A 316 13.15 18.30 -0.49
C GLY A 316 13.03 19.36 0.61
N PRO A 317 14.17 19.71 1.23
CA PRO A 317 14.25 20.82 2.18
C PRO A 317 13.83 22.17 1.58
#